data_AF-A0A7K2YET2-F1
#
_entry.id   AF-A0A7K2YET2-F1
#
_cell.length_a   1.000
_cell.length_b   1.000
_cell.length_c   1.000
_cell.angle_alpha   90.00
_cell.angle_beta   90.00
_cell.angle_gamma   90.00
#
_symmetry.space_group_name_H-M   'P 1'
#
loop_
_entity.id
_entity.type
_entity.pdbx_description
1 polymer ?
#
loop_
_entity_poly.entity_id
_entity_poly.type
_entity_poly.pdbx_seq_one_letter_code
_entity_poly.pdbx_strand_id
1 'polypeptide(L)'
;MAVDAGVTGFRQIVYRRQDDSLLGGRGLGPIAASVSRDELTGWHEELREHVAVDADDRGAPVTSVALVHTGRGAAVIRREYVVEGNNARVLLDPGRDLGPHAALVLTQDPVWAREPALEDVPRGYGLAPLPPDFIADALDAHAELLRDRAREQAYLLEVAVAAVLRHPGRFFSFRQVDVGIDPVPMLWGLSDLLLWLVPVSFTFSTFETRDHSGKPRFVVLPRRPREPDPWAGRYRLVVGEEPKAGSDVHAHAAALLVSRYTDTDWAGIHHLLEGMRDLRRLPHDRAEERSREICTRLGRWTAKPVVAAARVARVSKAEEEEPAFPHTPRARGVETPAGPVAPTGPAQPVEPAE
;
A
#
# COMPACT_ATOMS: atom_id res chain seq x y z
N MET A 1 28.71 -9.81 15.93
CA MET A 1 27.39 -9.69 16.59
C MET A 1 26.42 -10.49 15.75
N ALA A 2 25.80 -11.49 16.35
CA ALA A 2 24.93 -12.43 15.65
C ALA A 2 23.67 -11.70 15.16
N VAL A 3 23.43 -11.77 13.87
CA VAL A 3 22.13 -11.47 13.27
C VAL A 3 21.22 -12.61 13.71
N ASP A 4 20.14 -12.29 14.43
CA ASP A 4 19.17 -13.27 14.90
C ASP A 4 18.41 -13.85 13.69
N ALA A 5 19.02 -14.84 13.05
CA ALA A 5 18.48 -15.61 11.95
C ALA A 5 17.44 -16.59 12.50
N GLY A 6 16.24 -16.10 12.82
CA GLY A 6 15.25 -16.96 13.49
C GLY A 6 13.79 -16.58 13.33
N VAL A 7 13.45 -15.40 12.81
CA VAL A 7 12.04 -15.09 12.57
C VAL A 7 11.83 -14.58 11.17
N THR A 8 11.27 -15.47 10.37
CA THR A 8 10.63 -15.20 9.10
C THR A 8 9.28 -14.54 9.40
N GLY A 9 9.15 -13.24 9.14
CA GLY A 9 7.87 -12.55 9.32
C GLY A 9 7.96 -11.10 9.76
N PHE A 10 6.82 -10.41 9.71
CA PHE A 10 6.71 -9.02 10.16
C PHE A 10 6.61 -8.94 11.68
N ARG A 11 7.32 -7.99 12.29
CA ARG A 11 7.29 -7.80 13.73
C ARG A 11 6.22 -6.79 14.11
N GLN A 12 5.72 -6.91 15.33
CA GLN A 12 4.63 -6.09 15.85
C GLN A 12 4.99 -5.39 17.16
N ILE A 13 4.49 -4.17 17.33
CA ILE A 13 4.40 -3.44 18.60
C ILE A 13 2.97 -2.92 18.75
N VAL A 14 2.39 -3.08 19.95
CA VAL A 14 1.14 -2.40 20.33
C VAL A 14 1.45 -1.30 21.33
N TYR A 15 0.94 -0.11 21.05
CA TYR A 15 1.00 1.10 21.87
C TYR A 15 -0.37 1.39 22.46
N ARG A 16 -0.41 1.74 23.74
CA ARG A 16 -1.60 2.20 24.44
C ARG A 16 -1.22 3.28 25.45
N ARG A 17 -2.15 4.19 25.71
CA ARG A 17 -2.01 5.17 26.78
C ARG A 17 -2.24 4.49 28.12
N GLN A 18 -1.24 4.50 29.00
CA GLN A 18 -1.35 3.93 30.34
C GLN A 18 -0.33 4.54 31.31
N ASP A 19 -0.48 4.25 32.61
CA ASP A 19 0.40 4.80 33.65
C ASP A 19 1.77 4.11 33.73
N ASP A 20 1.95 2.96 33.06
CA ASP A 20 3.22 2.22 33.09
C ASP A 20 3.42 1.37 31.82
N SER A 21 4.27 1.83 30.91
CA SER A 21 4.60 1.11 29.66
C SER A 21 5.60 -0.05 29.87
N LEU A 22 5.88 -0.86 28.84
CA LEU A 22 6.98 -1.86 28.89
C LEU A 22 8.36 -1.22 29.06
N LEU A 23 8.51 0.04 28.63
CA LEU A 23 9.74 0.81 28.78
C LEU A 23 9.69 1.75 30.01
N GLY A 24 8.62 1.67 30.81
CA GLY A 24 8.35 2.58 31.94
C GLY A 24 7.74 3.91 31.50
N GLY A 25 7.34 4.72 32.48
CA GLY A 25 6.76 6.04 32.27
C GLY A 25 5.24 6.04 32.00
N ARG A 26 4.64 7.23 32.15
CA ARG A 26 3.20 7.48 31.93
C ARG A 26 2.96 8.05 30.53
N GLY A 27 1.83 7.68 29.92
CA GLY A 27 1.40 8.20 28.63
C GLY A 27 1.31 7.12 27.56
N LEU A 28 1.40 7.51 26.29
CA LEU A 28 1.40 6.57 25.18
C LEU A 28 2.74 5.82 25.15
N GLY A 29 2.71 4.51 25.37
CA GLY A 29 3.90 3.67 25.35
C GLY A 29 3.62 2.26 24.88
N PRO A 30 4.67 1.48 24.55
CA PRO A 30 4.50 0.11 24.09
C PRO A 30 4.02 -0.77 25.25
N ILE A 31 3.02 -1.62 24.99
CA ILE A 31 2.41 -2.51 25.98
C ILE A 31 2.64 -3.98 25.69
N ALA A 32 2.86 -4.32 24.41
CA ALA A 32 3.10 -5.65 23.91
C ALA A 32 3.99 -5.55 22.67
N ALA A 33 4.90 -6.51 22.50
CA ALA A 33 5.86 -6.50 21.41
C ALA A 33 6.26 -7.93 21.03
N SER A 34 6.62 -8.12 19.77
CA SER A 34 7.21 -9.38 19.25
C SER A 34 8.75 -9.34 19.18
N VAL A 35 9.33 -8.23 19.61
CA VAL A 35 10.77 -7.94 19.57
C VAL A 35 11.35 -7.92 20.98
N SER A 36 12.68 -8.06 21.08
CA SER A 36 13.39 -7.94 22.35
C SER A 36 13.25 -6.54 22.97
N ARG A 37 13.51 -6.41 24.27
CA ARG A 37 13.45 -5.12 24.97
C ARG A 37 14.43 -4.08 24.41
N ASP A 38 15.64 -4.51 24.04
CA ASP A 38 16.67 -3.62 23.48
C ASP A 38 16.26 -3.12 22.09
N GLU A 39 15.72 -4.02 21.27
CA GLU A 39 15.17 -3.66 19.96
C GLU A 39 13.95 -2.74 20.08
N LEU A 40 13.05 -3.03 21.03
CA LEU A 40 11.89 -2.20 21.32
C LEU A 40 12.29 -0.77 21.71
N THR A 41 13.31 -0.61 22.53
CA THR A 41 13.83 0.71 22.92
C THR A 41 14.26 1.51 21.69
N GLY A 42 15.04 0.89 20.81
CA GLY A 42 15.52 1.54 19.59
C GLY A 42 14.42 1.92 18.61
N TRP A 43 13.42 1.06 18.41
CA TRP A 43 12.25 1.39 17.60
C TRP A 43 11.38 2.47 18.24
N HIS A 44 11.18 2.43 19.56
CA HIS A 44 10.37 3.40 20.27
C HIS A 44 10.93 4.82 20.13
N GLU A 45 12.25 5.01 20.23
CA GLU A 45 12.89 6.32 20.04
C GLU A 45 12.58 6.94 18.68
N GLU A 46 12.58 6.12 17.62
CA GLU A 46 12.33 6.58 16.24
C GLU A 46 10.82 6.73 15.93
N LEU A 47 9.94 5.99 16.61
CA LEU A 47 8.51 5.93 16.30
C LEU A 47 7.63 6.78 17.21
N ARG A 48 8.09 7.17 18.41
CA ARG A 48 7.27 7.82 19.45
C ARG A 48 6.45 9.02 18.94
N GLU A 49 7.03 9.84 18.06
CA GLU A 49 6.37 11.03 17.50
C GLU A 49 5.34 10.69 16.43
N HIS A 50 5.49 9.53 15.78
CA HIS A 50 4.60 9.07 14.73
C HIS A 50 3.39 8.32 15.31
N VAL A 51 3.56 7.63 16.43
CA VAL A 51 2.46 6.96 17.15
C VAL A 51 1.67 7.94 18.01
N ALA A 52 2.29 9.00 18.52
CA ALA A 52 1.62 10.03 19.30
C ALA A 52 0.63 10.83 18.45
N VAL A 53 -0.60 10.96 18.95
CA VAL A 53 -1.59 11.95 18.48
C VAL A 53 -1.92 12.83 19.67
N ASP A 54 -2.07 14.14 19.42
CA ASP A 54 -2.34 15.10 20.48
C ASP A 54 -3.63 14.72 21.21
N ALA A 55 -3.61 14.79 22.54
CA ALA A 55 -4.73 14.32 23.37
C ALA A 55 -6.01 15.15 23.15
N ASP A 56 -5.83 16.38 22.66
CA ASP A 56 -6.89 17.33 22.36
C ASP A 56 -7.49 17.12 20.95
N ASP A 57 -6.86 16.29 20.10
CA ASP A 57 -7.34 15.97 18.75
C ASP A 57 -8.32 14.80 18.74
N ARG A 58 -9.55 15.08 19.18
CA ARG A 58 -10.68 14.14 19.09
C ARG A 58 -11.17 14.04 17.63
N GLY A 59 -10.62 13.12 16.84
CA GLY A 59 -11.14 12.92 15.47
C GLY A 59 -10.39 11.98 14.53
N ALA A 60 -9.40 11.21 14.98
CA ALA A 60 -8.71 10.24 14.11
C ALA A 60 -9.65 9.09 13.73
N PRO A 61 -9.89 8.82 12.44
CA PRO A 61 -10.65 7.64 12.06
C PRO A 61 -9.86 6.36 12.38
N VAL A 62 -10.57 5.27 12.69
CA VAL A 62 -10.02 3.92 12.96
C VAL A 62 -9.23 3.35 11.76
N THR A 63 -9.36 3.99 10.59
CA THR A 63 -8.65 3.69 9.34
C THR A 63 -7.37 4.53 9.17
N SER A 64 -6.94 5.28 10.19
CA SER A 64 -5.70 6.06 10.17
C SER A 64 -4.50 5.12 10.05
N VAL A 65 -3.76 5.28 8.97
CA VAL A 65 -2.53 4.54 8.68
C VAL A 65 -1.42 5.51 8.30
N ALA A 66 -0.20 5.18 8.69
CA ALA A 66 1.00 5.88 8.25
C ALA A 66 2.10 4.90 7.86
N LEU A 67 2.82 5.19 6.78
CA LEU A 67 4.06 4.53 6.41
C LEU A 67 5.23 5.44 6.75
N VAL A 68 6.15 4.93 7.57
CA VAL A 68 7.33 5.66 8.03
C VAL A 68 8.59 4.87 7.69
N HIS A 69 9.59 5.53 7.13
CA HIS A 69 10.93 4.98 6.98
C HIS A 69 11.85 5.57 8.04
N THR A 70 12.52 4.70 8.78
CA THR A 70 13.38 5.04 9.89
C THR A 70 14.83 4.62 9.62
N GLY A 71 15.75 4.85 10.56
CA GLY A 71 17.13 4.37 10.45
C GLY A 71 17.19 2.84 10.41
N ARG A 72 16.24 2.19 11.09
CA ARG A 72 16.15 0.74 11.33
C ARG A 72 15.37 -0.04 10.29
N GLY A 73 14.50 0.61 9.52
CA GLY A 73 13.67 -0.08 8.55
C GLY A 73 12.45 0.73 8.12
N ALA A 74 11.42 0.04 7.66
CA ALA A 74 10.10 0.59 7.43
C ALA A 74 9.16 0.20 8.58
N ALA A 75 8.17 1.06 8.85
CA ALA A 75 7.11 0.79 9.81
C ALA A 75 5.76 1.26 9.27
N VAL A 76 4.74 0.41 9.41
CA VAL A 76 3.35 0.78 9.15
C VAL A 76 2.65 0.94 10.48
N ILE A 77 2.10 2.12 10.72
CA ILE A 77 1.43 2.50 11.96
C ILE A 77 -0.05 2.62 11.68
N ARG A 78 -0.88 1.78 12.29
CA ARG A 78 -2.32 1.96 12.35
C ARG A 78 -2.70 2.56 13.69
N ARG A 79 -3.54 3.60 13.66
CA ARG A 79 -4.03 4.28 14.88
C ARG A 79 -5.51 3.98 15.07
N GLU A 80 -5.88 3.61 16.28
CA GLU A 80 -7.25 3.36 16.72
C GLU A 80 -7.55 4.27 17.89
N TYR A 81 -8.56 5.12 17.74
CA TYR A 81 -8.97 6.03 18.81
C TYR A 81 -10.07 5.37 19.64
N VAL A 82 -9.82 5.23 20.94
CA VAL A 82 -10.81 4.80 21.94
C VAL A 82 -11.16 5.98 22.85
N VAL A 83 -12.21 5.86 23.65
CA VAL A 83 -12.71 6.95 24.51
C VAL A 83 -11.61 7.53 25.43
N GLU A 84 -10.61 6.72 25.80
CA GLU A 84 -9.51 7.07 26.71
C GLU A 84 -8.23 7.57 26.00
N GLY A 85 -8.21 7.61 24.66
CA GLY A 85 -7.09 8.14 23.88
C GLY A 85 -6.75 7.33 22.62
N ASN A 86 -5.53 7.53 22.11
CA ASN A 86 -5.03 6.84 20.92
C ASN A 86 -4.29 5.55 21.30
N ASN A 87 -4.67 4.44 20.68
CA ASN A 87 -3.91 3.20 20.62
C ASN A 87 -3.32 3.04 19.22
N ALA A 88 -2.15 2.42 19.12
CA ALA A 88 -1.56 2.16 17.81
C ALA A 88 -1.01 0.74 17.73
N ARG A 89 -1.19 0.11 16.58
CA ARG A 89 -0.47 -1.12 16.24
C ARG A 89 0.50 -0.81 15.11
N VAL A 90 1.74 -1.25 15.31
CA VAL A 90 2.85 -0.99 14.40
C VAL A 90 3.36 -2.31 13.85
N LEU A 91 3.38 -2.45 12.53
CA LEU A 91 4.18 -3.47 11.86
C LEU A 91 5.56 -2.91 11.56
N LEU A 92 6.58 -3.67 11.92
CA LEU A 92 7.97 -3.36 11.65
C LEU A 92 8.48 -4.28 10.58
N ASP A 93 9.27 -3.69 9.70
CA ASP A 93 10.00 -4.38 8.67
C ASP A 93 11.43 -3.83 8.59
N PRO A 94 12.38 -4.49 9.27
CA PRO A 94 13.78 -4.11 9.19
C PRO A 94 14.37 -4.33 7.78
N GLY A 95 13.77 -5.18 6.95
CA GLY A 95 14.20 -5.48 5.58
C GLY A 95 13.86 -4.37 4.55
N ARG A 96 12.86 -3.54 4.85
CA ARG A 96 12.32 -2.47 3.98
C ARG A 96 11.55 -2.97 2.74
N ASP A 97 10.99 -4.17 2.83
CA ASP A 97 10.01 -4.73 1.91
C ASP A 97 8.61 -4.08 2.03
N LEU A 98 8.28 -3.45 3.17
CA LEU A 98 7.06 -2.67 3.38
C LEU A 98 7.11 -1.37 2.58
N GLY A 99 6.57 -1.45 1.37
CA GLY A 99 6.30 -0.32 0.49
C GLY A 99 4.91 0.29 0.70
N PRO A 100 4.58 1.34 -0.08
CA PRO A 100 3.32 2.06 0.07
C PRO A 100 2.09 1.23 -0.27
N HIS A 101 2.14 0.37 -1.29
CA HIS A 101 1.03 -0.54 -1.61
C HIS A 101 0.75 -1.51 -0.46
N ALA A 102 1.79 -2.09 0.14
CA ALA A 102 1.63 -2.94 1.32
C ALA A 102 0.98 -2.16 2.47
N ALA A 103 1.45 -0.95 2.76
CA ALA A 103 0.86 -0.13 3.83
C ALA A 103 -0.61 0.24 3.56
N LEU A 104 -0.97 0.55 2.32
CA LEU A 104 -2.34 0.92 1.94
C LEU A 104 -3.27 -0.29 1.91
N VAL A 105 -2.81 -1.46 1.46
CA VAL A 105 -3.66 -2.65 1.38
C VAL A 105 -4.10 -3.14 2.76
N LEU A 106 -3.28 -2.91 3.77
CA LEU A 106 -3.60 -3.18 5.18
C LEU A 106 -4.79 -2.35 5.70
N THR A 107 -5.21 -1.30 4.99
CA THR A 107 -6.44 -0.57 5.33
C THR A 107 -7.71 -1.25 4.83
N GLN A 108 -7.59 -2.15 3.86
CA GLN A 108 -8.72 -2.86 3.24
C GLN A 108 -8.94 -4.25 3.84
N ASP A 109 -7.90 -4.83 4.44
CA ASP A 109 -7.95 -6.19 4.94
C ASP A 109 -8.60 -6.26 6.35
N PRO A 110 -9.71 -7.01 6.52
CA PRO A 110 -10.30 -7.27 7.83
C PRO A 110 -9.44 -8.16 8.73
N VAL A 111 -8.29 -8.69 8.31
CA VAL A 111 -7.40 -9.51 9.15
C VAL A 111 -6.95 -8.74 10.39
N TRP A 112 -6.74 -7.42 10.30
CA TRP A 112 -6.49 -6.61 11.51
C TRP A 112 -7.73 -6.41 12.38
N ALA A 113 -8.93 -6.57 11.81
CA ALA A 113 -10.19 -6.60 12.54
C ALA A 113 -10.50 -8.00 13.13
N ARG A 114 -9.80 -9.06 12.68
CA ARG A 114 -9.84 -10.40 13.27
C ARG A 114 -8.85 -10.56 14.42
N GLU A 115 -7.82 -9.73 14.46
CA GLU A 115 -6.94 -9.59 15.61
C GLU A 115 -7.72 -8.99 16.80
N PRO A 116 -7.37 -9.34 18.05
CA PRO A 116 -8.01 -8.77 19.23
C PRO A 116 -7.98 -7.23 19.18
N ALA A 117 -9.05 -6.61 19.67
CA ALA A 117 -9.10 -5.17 19.82
C ALA A 117 -7.90 -4.72 20.68
N LEU A 118 -7.31 -3.55 20.39
CA LEU A 118 -6.09 -3.12 21.09
C LEU A 118 -6.30 -2.95 22.60
N GLU A 119 -7.54 -2.75 23.03
CA GLU A 119 -7.93 -2.74 24.44
C GLU A 119 -7.81 -4.11 25.12
N ASP A 120 -8.05 -5.20 24.38
CA ASP A 120 -8.00 -6.57 24.91
C ASP A 120 -6.58 -7.12 25.03
N VAL A 121 -5.59 -6.48 24.40
CA VAL A 121 -4.19 -6.94 24.45
C VAL A 121 -3.62 -6.71 25.87
N PRO A 122 -3.23 -7.79 26.58
CA PRO A 122 -2.65 -7.65 27.92
C PRO A 122 -1.27 -7.01 27.89
N ARG A 123 -0.93 -6.25 28.93
CA ARG A 123 0.43 -5.72 29.10
C ARG A 123 1.42 -6.87 29.27
N GLY A 124 2.56 -6.78 28.61
CA GLY A 124 3.62 -7.80 28.68
C GLY A 124 3.34 -9.02 27.81
N TYR A 125 2.24 -9.03 27.06
CA TYR A 125 1.93 -10.11 26.14
C TYR A 125 2.99 -10.18 25.03
N GLY A 126 3.59 -11.36 24.86
CA GLY A 126 4.54 -11.64 23.78
C GLY A 126 3.77 -11.80 22.48
N LEU A 127 3.81 -10.78 21.62
CA LEU A 127 3.13 -10.85 20.33
C LEU A 127 3.85 -11.85 19.42
N ALA A 128 3.08 -12.65 18.69
CA ALA A 128 3.64 -13.47 17.63
C ALA A 128 4.01 -12.57 16.42
N PRO A 129 5.10 -12.87 15.71
CA PRO A 129 5.37 -12.33 14.38
C PRO A 129 4.24 -12.71 13.42
N LEU A 130 3.92 -11.83 12.46
CA LEU A 130 3.01 -12.18 11.37
C LEU A 130 3.77 -12.98 10.30
N PRO A 131 3.11 -13.95 9.63
CA PRO A 131 3.76 -14.76 8.62
C PRO A 131 4.24 -13.90 7.43
N PRO A 132 5.31 -14.30 6.73
CA PRO A 132 5.89 -13.52 5.64
C PRO A 132 4.91 -13.32 4.47
N ASP A 133 4.08 -14.32 4.17
CA ASP A 133 3.16 -14.30 3.03
C ASP A 133 1.91 -13.43 3.28
N PHE A 134 1.68 -13.00 4.52
CA PHE A 134 0.52 -12.19 4.93
C PHE A 134 0.28 -10.97 4.04
N ILE A 135 1.34 -10.23 3.71
CA ILE A 135 1.24 -9.02 2.88
C ILE A 135 0.99 -9.38 1.42
N ALA A 136 1.58 -10.46 0.93
CA ALA A 136 1.38 -10.91 -0.44
C ALA A 136 -0.08 -11.33 -0.66
N ASP A 137 -0.65 -12.11 0.25
CA ASP A 137 -2.04 -12.54 0.20
C ASP A 137 -3.00 -11.33 0.21
N ALA A 138 -2.74 -10.34 1.06
CA ALA A 138 -3.54 -9.11 1.13
C ALA A 138 -3.45 -8.29 -0.17
N LEU A 139 -2.26 -8.19 -0.76
CA LEU A 139 -2.06 -7.52 -2.06
C LEU A 139 -2.84 -8.22 -3.16
N ASP A 140 -2.73 -9.55 -3.27
CA ASP A 140 -3.43 -10.33 -4.29
C ASP A 140 -4.96 -10.20 -4.17
N ALA A 141 -5.48 -10.10 -2.94
CA ALA A 141 -6.90 -9.95 -2.69
C ALA A 141 -7.48 -8.57 -3.06
N HIS A 142 -6.69 -7.49 -2.98
CA HIS A 142 -7.22 -6.12 -2.98
C HIS A 142 -6.58 -5.16 -4.01
N ALA A 143 -5.45 -5.52 -4.61
CA ALA A 143 -4.72 -4.59 -5.50
C ALA A 143 -5.54 -4.14 -6.71
N GLU A 144 -6.27 -5.04 -7.36
CA GLU A 144 -7.09 -4.69 -8.54
C GLU A 144 -8.23 -3.74 -8.16
N LEU A 145 -8.95 -4.04 -7.07
CA LEU A 145 -10.01 -3.18 -6.55
C LEU A 145 -9.50 -1.76 -6.24
N LEU A 146 -8.36 -1.66 -5.54
CA LEU A 146 -7.78 -0.36 -5.20
C LEU A 146 -7.30 0.40 -6.44
N ARG A 147 -6.75 -0.31 -7.43
CA ARG A 147 -6.33 0.28 -8.70
C ARG A 147 -7.51 0.84 -9.48
N ASP A 148 -8.62 0.11 -9.57
CA ASP A 148 -9.82 0.58 -10.27
C ASP A 148 -10.42 1.79 -9.57
N ARG A 149 -10.52 1.76 -8.23
CA ARG A 149 -10.94 2.94 -7.44
C ARG A 149 -9.98 4.12 -7.60
N ALA A 150 -8.69 3.87 -7.78
CA ALA A 150 -7.71 4.94 -8.02
C ALA A 150 -7.93 5.60 -9.38
N ARG A 151 -8.30 4.84 -10.42
CA ARG A 151 -8.62 5.38 -11.75
C ARG A 151 -9.84 6.29 -11.74
N GLU A 152 -10.81 6.04 -10.86
CA GLU A 152 -11.96 6.93 -10.64
C GLU A 152 -11.56 8.32 -10.09
N GLN A 153 -10.36 8.43 -9.50
CA GLN A 153 -9.81 9.67 -8.94
C GLN A 153 -8.85 10.40 -9.90
N ALA A 154 -8.99 10.19 -11.22
CA ALA A 154 -8.09 10.70 -12.24
C ALA A 154 -7.74 12.19 -12.08
N TYR A 155 -8.76 13.05 -11.94
CA TYR A 155 -8.55 14.50 -11.77
C TYR A 155 -7.68 14.84 -10.55
N LEU A 156 -7.90 14.16 -9.42
CA LEU A 156 -7.12 14.40 -8.21
C LEU A 156 -5.69 13.85 -8.35
N LEU A 157 -5.52 12.71 -9.02
CA LEU A 157 -4.21 12.16 -9.37
C LEU A 157 -3.42 13.11 -10.26
N GLU A 158 -4.04 13.72 -11.27
CA GLU A 158 -3.38 14.69 -12.16
C GLU A 158 -2.79 15.85 -11.36
N VAL A 159 -3.61 16.43 -10.48
CA VAL A 159 -3.20 17.56 -9.64
C VAL A 159 -2.09 17.15 -8.67
N ALA A 160 -2.23 16.00 -8.01
CA ALA A 160 -1.23 15.52 -7.05
C ALA A 160 0.11 15.18 -7.73
N VAL A 161 0.07 14.50 -8.88
CA VAL A 161 1.27 14.15 -9.66
C VAL A 161 1.95 15.42 -10.17
N ALA A 162 1.19 16.40 -10.68
CA ALA A 162 1.74 17.67 -11.15
C ALA A 162 2.48 18.40 -10.01
N ALA A 163 1.87 18.48 -8.83
CA ALA A 163 2.48 19.14 -7.68
C ALA A 163 3.75 18.42 -7.21
N VAL A 164 3.77 17.09 -7.17
CA VAL A 164 4.98 16.33 -6.81
C VAL A 164 6.07 16.50 -7.88
N LEU A 165 5.72 16.48 -9.17
CA LEU A 165 6.68 16.73 -10.24
C LEU A 165 7.29 18.14 -10.15
N ARG A 166 6.48 19.15 -9.78
CA ARG A 166 6.92 20.53 -9.60
C ARG A 166 7.80 20.71 -8.37
N HIS A 167 7.49 20.01 -7.28
CA HIS A 167 8.16 20.16 -6.00
C HIS A 167 8.54 18.80 -5.37
N PRO A 168 9.43 18.02 -6.00
CA PRO A 168 9.64 16.61 -5.65
C PRO A 168 10.32 16.36 -4.28
N GLY A 169 10.83 17.40 -3.62
CA GLY A 169 11.38 17.35 -2.27
C GLY A 169 10.47 17.96 -1.18
N ARG A 170 9.25 18.40 -1.53
CA ARG A 170 8.32 19.03 -0.58
C ARG A 170 7.37 18.02 0.06
N PHE A 171 6.85 18.43 1.21
CA PHE A 171 5.83 17.72 1.97
C PHE A 171 4.46 18.20 1.52
N PHE A 172 3.59 17.30 1.08
CA PHE A 172 2.27 17.69 0.59
C PHE A 172 1.20 17.35 1.61
N SER A 173 0.30 18.29 1.85
CA SER A 173 -0.92 18.03 2.62
C SER A 173 -2.15 18.42 1.82
N PHE A 174 -3.16 17.57 1.87
CA PHE A 174 -4.47 17.78 1.28
C PHE A 174 -5.50 17.99 2.38
N ARG A 175 -6.54 18.79 2.09
CA ARG A 175 -7.71 18.84 2.97
C ARG A 175 -8.63 17.68 2.66
N GLN A 176 -9.34 17.20 3.68
CA GLN A 176 -10.41 16.23 3.49
C GLN A 176 -11.49 16.70 2.50
N VAL A 177 -11.81 18.01 2.47
CA VAL A 177 -12.78 18.55 1.50
C VAL A 177 -12.32 18.41 0.05
N ASP A 178 -11.01 18.35 -0.20
CA ASP A 178 -10.46 18.27 -1.56
C ASP A 178 -10.28 16.81 -2.02
N VAL A 179 -10.08 15.86 -1.10
CA VAL A 179 -9.80 14.44 -1.38
C VAL A 179 -11.02 13.54 -1.15
N GLY A 180 -12.00 14.01 -0.38
CA GLY A 180 -13.14 13.23 0.05
C GLY A 180 -12.89 12.46 1.35
N ILE A 181 -13.74 11.47 1.62
CA ILE A 181 -13.75 10.73 2.90
C ILE A 181 -12.68 9.65 2.93
N ASP A 182 -12.31 9.09 1.78
CA ASP A 182 -11.33 8.01 1.66
C ASP A 182 -10.16 8.40 0.75
N PRO A 183 -8.97 8.68 1.31
CA PRO A 183 -7.78 9.04 0.53
C PRO A 183 -7.08 7.82 -0.09
N VAL A 184 -7.42 6.60 0.32
CA VAL A 184 -6.62 5.40 0.01
C VAL A 184 -6.51 5.17 -1.49
N PRO A 185 -7.58 5.25 -2.31
CA PRO A 185 -7.46 5.08 -3.75
C PRO A 185 -6.56 6.14 -4.41
N MET A 186 -6.62 7.40 -3.96
CA MET A 186 -5.73 8.45 -4.48
C MET A 186 -4.27 8.16 -4.12
N LEU A 187 -3.99 7.78 -2.88
CA LEU A 187 -2.64 7.42 -2.44
C LEU A 187 -2.10 6.19 -3.17
N TRP A 188 -2.98 5.24 -3.49
CA TRP A 188 -2.65 4.06 -4.28
C TRP A 188 -2.21 4.46 -5.69
N GLY A 189 -3.03 5.19 -6.43
CA GLY A 189 -2.68 5.64 -7.79
C GLY A 189 -1.43 6.53 -7.82
N LEU A 190 -1.25 7.35 -6.78
CA LEU A 190 -0.04 8.16 -6.63
C LEU A 190 1.21 7.30 -6.40
N SER A 191 1.07 6.22 -5.63
CA SER A 191 2.16 5.24 -5.40
C SER A 191 2.50 4.47 -6.67
N ASP A 192 1.48 4.03 -7.43
CA ASP A 192 1.65 3.35 -8.72
C ASP A 192 2.47 4.23 -9.70
N LEU A 193 2.11 5.51 -9.80
CA LEU A 193 2.73 6.43 -10.75
C LEU A 193 4.11 6.93 -10.31
N LEU A 194 4.30 7.27 -9.04
CA LEU A 194 5.50 7.98 -8.60
C LEU A 194 6.67 7.09 -8.21
N LEU A 195 6.43 5.84 -7.81
CA LEU A 195 7.49 4.89 -7.40
C LEU A 195 8.60 4.77 -8.46
N TRP A 196 8.23 4.93 -9.73
CA TRP A 196 9.11 4.81 -10.88
C TRP A 196 9.74 6.13 -11.33
N LEU A 197 9.19 7.27 -10.90
CA LEU A 197 9.49 8.58 -11.46
C LEU A 197 10.25 9.50 -10.50
N VAL A 198 10.09 9.33 -9.19
CA VAL A 198 10.69 10.21 -8.18
C VAL A 198 11.67 9.42 -7.31
N PRO A 199 12.90 9.92 -7.06
CA PRO A 199 13.96 9.19 -6.34
C PRO A 199 13.78 9.06 -4.82
N VAL A 200 12.55 9.11 -4.32
CA VAL A 200 12.25 9.30 -2.90
C VAL A 200 11.46 8.14 -2.32
N SER A 201 11.75 7.79 -1.06
CA SER A 201 11.00 6.78 -0.34
C SER A 201 9.61 7.34 -0.01
N PHE A 202 8.58 6.82 -0.68
CA PHE A 202 7.21 7.29 -0.53
C PHE A 202 6.68 6.95 0.87
N THR A 203 6.55 7.97 1.72
CA THR A 203 5.90 7.90 3.04
C THR A 203 4.57 8.62 2.99
N PHE A 204 3.65 8.30 3.91
CA PHE A 204 2.37 9.01 3.97
C PHE A 204 1.74 8.83 5.34
N SER A 205 0.75 9.67 5.63
CA SER A 205 -0.21 9.50 6.71
C SER A 205 -1.60 9.84 6.20
N THR A 206 -2.58 8.94 6.41
CA THR A 206 -3.99 9.21 6.11
C THR A 206 -4.66 10.08 7.17
N PHE A 207 -3.93 10.48 8.21
CA PHE A 207 -4.44 11.40 9.22
C PHE A 207 -3.28 12.09 9.95
N GLU A 208 -3.28 13.41 10.00
CA GLU A 208 -2.27 14.19 10.73
C GLU A 208 -2.89 15.44 11.35
N THR A 209 -2.44 15.82 12.56
CA THR A 209 -3.20 16.78 13.39
C THR A 209 -2.48 18.06 13.84
N ARG A 210 -1.17 18.23 13.60
CA ARG A 210 -0.51 19.55 13.81
C ARG A 210 -0.34 20.30 12.48
N ASP A 211 -0.68 21.57 12.32
CA ASP A 211 -0.95 22.62 13.31
C ASP A 211 -2.09 23.57 12.87
N HIS A 212 -2.93 23.96 13.83
CA HIS A 212 -3.80 25.14 13.88
C HIS A 212 -4.99 25.22 12.88
N SER A 213 -6.19 25.17 13.47
CA SER A 213 -7.55 25.30 12.92
C SER A 213 -8.03 24.21 11.93
N GLY A 214 -8.33 23.03 12.49
CA GLY A 214 -9.71 22.51 12.49
C GLY A 214 -10.23 21.68 11.32
N LYS A 215 -9.51 20.63 10.86
CA LYS A 215 -10.08 19.40 10.21
C LYS A 215 -8.98 18.41 9.74
N PRO A 216 -9.33 17.13 9.47
CA PRO A 216 -8.39 16.09 9.05
C PRO A 216 -7.62 16.50 7.79
N ARG A 217 -6.31 16.31 7.81
CA ARG A 217 -5.45 16.49 6.64
C ARG A 217 -4.81 15.15 6.29
N PHE A 218 -4.87 14.82 5.00
CA PHE A 218 -4.16 13.70 4.41
C PHE A 218 -2.79 14.19 3.98
N VAL A 219 -1.73 13.49 4.34
CA VAL A 219 -0.36 13.99 4.14
C VAL A 219 0.45 12.97 3.36
N VAL A 220 0.99 13.40 2.23
CA VAL A 220 1.82 12.61 1.31
C VAL A 220 3.23 13.15 1.36
N LEU A 221 4.17 12.36 1.87
CA LEU A 221 5.54 12.84 2.12
C LEU A 221 6.56 11.99 1.38
N PRO A 222 7.49 12.59 0.64
CA PRO A 222 8.60 11.85 0.06
C PRO A 222 9.76 11.52 1.03
N ARG A 223 9.74 11.96 2.31
CA ARG A 223 10.60 11.54 3.46
C ARG A 223 10.78 12.72 4.42
N ARG A 224 10.39 12.62 5.70
CA ARG A 224 10.48 13.71 6.71
C ARG A 224 11.83 14.46 6.64
N PRO A 225 11.86 15.80 6.58
CA PRO A 225 13.13 16.50 6.62
C PRO A 225 13.66 16.36 8.05
N ARG A 226 14.97 16.22 8.22
CA ARG A 226 15.61 16.15 9.56
C ARG A 226 15.63 17.51 10.27
N GLU A 227 14.80 18.45 9.83
CA GLU A 227 14.83 19.83 10.28
C GLU A 227 14.11 20.01 11.63
N PRO A 228 14.48 21.04 12.43
CA PRO A 228 13.96 21.24 13.79
C PRO A 228 12.46 21.54 13.83
N ASP A 229 11.92 22.09 12.73
CA ASP A 229 10.48 22.27 12.53
C ASP A 229 10.04 21.45 11.30
N PRO A 230 9.50 20.24 11.49
CA PRO A 230 9.06 19.38 10.39
C PRO A 230 7.87 19.99 9.61
N TRP A 231 7.26 21.06 10.11
CA TRP A 231 6.09 21.72 9.53
C TRP A 231 6.44 23.00 8.77
N ALA A 232 7.57 23.64 9.09
CA ALA A 232 8.14 24.75 8.33
C ALA A 232 8.58 24.26 6.95
N GLY A 233 7.67 24.32 5.96
CA GLY A 233 7.96 23.89 4.58
C GLY A 233 6.97 22.91 3.97
N ARG A 234 5.89 22.58 4.69
CA ARG A 234 4.74 21.85 4.16
C ARG A 234 4.04 22.67 3.07
N TYR A 235 3.96 22.11 1.87
CA TYR A 235 3.18 22.63 0.76
C TYR A 235 1.73 22.17 0.91
N ARG A 236 0.85 23.11 1.19
CA ARG A 236 -0.59 22.84 1.22
C ARG A 236 -1.11 22.87 -0.21
N LEU A 237 -1.48 21.70 -0.73
CA LEU A 237 -2.04 21.57 -2.06
C LEU A 237 -3.53 21.92 -2.01
N VAL A 238 -3.93 22.96 -2.73
CA VAL A 238 -5.32 23.40 -2.87
C VAL A 238 -5.76 23.04 -4.29
N VAL A 239 -6.54 21.96 -4.41
CA VAL A 239 -6.86 21.34 -5.73
C VAL A 239 -7.45 22.34 -6.73
N GLY A 240 -8.28 23.29 -6.27
CA GLY A 240 -8.88 24.31 -7.13
C GLY A 240 -7.95 25.43 -7.59
N GLU A 241 -6.79 25.59 -6.96
CA GLU A 241 -5.81 26.65 -7.25
C GLU A 241 -4.59 26.13 -8.04
N GLU A 242 -4.46 24.81 -8.16
CA GLU A 242 -3.34 24.20 -8.89
C GLU A 242 -3.44 24.42 -10.41
N PRO A 243 -2.29 24.62 -11.10
CA PRO A 243 -2.28 24.77 -12.56
C PRO A 243 -2.92 23.58 -13.27
N LYS A 244 -3.80 23.89 -14.23
CA LYS A 244 -4.47 22.89 -15.07
C LYS A 244 -3.56 22.40 -16.20
N ALA A 245 -3.94 21.28 -16.82
CA ALA A 245 -3.25 20.77 -18.00
C ALA A 245 -3.10 21.85 -19.08
N GLY A 246 -1.89 22.02 -19.62
CA GLY A 246 -1.56 23.05 -20.60
C GLY A 246 -1.15 24.40 -20.00
N SER A 247 -1.35 24.62 -18.68
CA SER A 247 -0.87 25.83 -18.01
C SER A 247 0.63 25.81 -17.73
N ASP A 248 1.20 24.63 -17.44
CA ASP A 248 2.64 24.43 -17.32
C ASP A 248 3.03 23.01 -17.78
N VAL A 249 4.35 22.75 -17.89
CA VAL A 249 4.88 21.46 -18.34
C VAL A 249 4.66 20.32 -17.34
N HIS A 250 4.55 20.61 -16.04
CA HIS A 250 4.33 19.61 -15.01
C HIS A 250 2.89 19.11 -15.03
N ALA A 251 1.92 20.03 -15.14
CA ALA A 251 0.50 19.74 -15.29
C ALA A 251 0.23 18.99 -16.59
N HIS A 252 0.91 19.36 -17.68
CA HIS A 252 0.80 18.61 -18.94
C HIS A 252 1.39 17.18 -18.83
N ALA A 253 2.57 17.04 -18.22
CA ALA A 253 3.18 15.72 -17.99
C ALA A 253 2.30 14.83 -17.11
N ALA A 254 1.71 15.39 -16.05
CA ALA A 254 0.80 14.69 -15.15
C ALA A 254 -0.48 14.25 -15.87
N ALA A 255 -1.12 15.12 -16.65
CA ALA A 255 -2.29 14.77 -17.43
C ALA A 255 -2.02 13.62 -18.41
N LEU A 256 -0.86 13.63 -19.09
CA LEU A 256 -0.46 12.54 -19.97
C LEU A 256 -0.25 11.23 -19.20
N LEU A 257 0.43 11.27 -18.05
CA LEU A 257 0.67 10.08 -17.22
C LEU A 257 -0.64 9.48 -16.70
N VAL A 258 -1.53 10.33 -16.19
CA VAL A 258 -2.79 9.88 -15.59
C VAL A 258 -3.75 9.37 -16.66
N SER A 259 -3.86 10.04 -17.82
CA SER A 259 -4.63 9.49 -18.96
C SER A 259 -4.10 8.10 -19.35
N ARG A 260 -2.79 7.87 -19.35
CA ARG A 260 -2.29 6.50 -19.60
C ARG A 260 -2.75 5.54 -18.52
N TYR A 261 -2.59 5.92 -17.25
CA TYR A 261 -2.98 5.11 -16.09
C TYR A 261 -4.47 4.73 -16.09
N THR A 262 -5.35 5.59 -16.57
CA THR A 262 -6.78 5.31 -16.72
C THR A 262 -7.11 4.48 -17.95
N ASP A 263 -6.45 4.75 -19.09
CA ASP A 263 -6.91 4.27 -20.39
C ASP A 263 -6.23 2.98 -20.86
N THR A 264 -5.21 2.50 -20.13
CA THR A 264 -4.41 1.33 -20.51
C THR A 264 -4.47 0.23 -19.46
N ASP A 265 -4.26 -1.02 -19.91
CA ASP A 265 -4.10 -2.16 -19.02
C ASP A 265 -2.81 -2.07 -18.18
N TRP A 266 -2.74 -2.87 -17.12
CA TRP A 266 -1.65 -2.78 -16.16
C TRP A 266 -0.30 -3.20 -16.74
N ALA A 267 -0.29 -4.16 -17.69
CA ALA A 267 0.92 -4.54 -18.41
C ALA A 267 1.50 -3.37 -19.21
N GLY A 268 0.64 -2.60 -19.90
CA GLY A 268 1.03 -1.39 -20.59
C GLY A 268 1.59 -0.33 -19.64
N ILE A 269 0.99 -0.14 -18.47
CA ILE A 269 1.49 0.79 -17.44
C ILE A 269 2.85 0.36 -16.90
N HIS A 270 3.04 -0.92 -16.59
CA HIS A 270 4.33 -1.43 -16.14
C HIS A 270 5.43 -1.16 -17.17
N HIS A 271 5.16 -1.47 -18.44
CA HIS A 271 6.13 -1.24 -19.51
C HIS A 271 6.47 0.25 -19.67
N LEU A 272 5.46 1.12 -19.57
CA LEU A 272 5.61 2.56 -19.62
C LEU A 272 6.47 3.09 -18.47
N LEU A 273 6.18 2.68 -17.23
CA LEU A 273 6.88 3.15 -16.03
C LEU A 273 8.29 2.57 -15.91
N GLU A 274 8.49 1.31 -16.31
CA GLU A 274 9.82 0.70 -16.42
C GLU A 274 10.71 1.49 -17.40
N GLY A 275 10.13 1.89 -18.53
CA GLY A 275 10.75 2.76 -19.52
C GLY A 275 11.02 4.19 -19.04
N MET A 276 10.61 4.58 -17.83
CA MET A 276 10.89 5.89 -17.22
C MET A 276 11.73 5.81 -15.94
N ARG A 277 12.16 4.61 -15.54
CA ARG A 277 12.88 4.35 -14.28
C ARG A 277 14.17 5.16 -14.14
N ASP A 278 14.83 5.47 -15.25
CA ASP A 278 16.06 6.25 -15.34
C ASP A 278 15.86 7.72 -14.95
N LEU A 279 14.65 8.25 -15.08
CA LEU A 279 14.31 9.64 -14.70
C LEU A 279 14.47 9.92 -13.20
N ARG A 280 14.51 8.87 -12.37
CA ARG A 280 14.83 8.98 -10.94
C ARG A 280 16.25 9.46 -10.70
N ARG A 281 17.18 9.22 -11.63
CA ARG A 281 18.58 9.66 -11.49
C ARG A 281 18.73 11.17 -11.65
N LEU A 282 17.74 11.84 -12.25
CA LEU A 282 17.76 13.29 -12.38
C LEU A 282 17.62 13.92 -10.99
N PRO A 283 18.47 14.91 -10.64
CA PRO A 283 18.33 15.71 -9.43
C PRO A 283 16.96 16.41 -9.31
N HIS A 284 16.58 16.82 -8.09
CA HIS A 284 15.29 17.48 -7.84
C HIS A 284 15.15 18.87 -8.48
N ASP A 285 16.24 19.63 -8.56
CA ASP A 285 16.36 20.93 -9.23
C ASP A 285 16.18 20.84 -10.76
N ARG A 286 16.26 19.63 -11.33
CA ARG A 286 15.94 19.33 -12.73
C ARG A 286 14.51 18.80 -12.93
N ALA A 287 13.59 19.18 -12.04
CA ALA A 287 12.17 18.83 -12.10
C ALA A 287 11.53 19.12 -13.47
N GLU A 288 11.79 20.30 -14.03
CA GLU A 288 11.20 20.72 -15.31
C GLU A 288 11.73 19.88 -16.49
N GLU A 289 13.03 19.57 -16.51
CA GLU A 289 13.64 18.67 -17.49
C GLU A 289 13.03 17.26 -17.41
N ARG A 290 12.82 16.75 -16.19
CA ARG A 290 12.12 15.48 -15.97
C ARG A 290 10.71 15.50 -16.57
N SER A 291 9.93 16.55 -16.31
CA SER A 291 8.58 16.69 -16.87
C SER A 291 8.57 16.81 -18.39
N ARG A 292 9.52 17.55 -19.00
CA ARG A 292 9.68 17.61 -20.47
C ARG A 292 9.99 16.23 -21.06
N GLU A 293 10.84 15.46 -20.40
CA GLU A 293 11.20 14.12 -20.85
C GLU A 293 10.02 13.15 -20.76
N ILE A 294 9.20 13.25 -19.70
CA ILE A 294 7.92 12.53 -19.59
C ILE A 294 7.02 12.87 -20.79
N CYS A 295 6.78 14.15 -21.05
CA CYS A 295 5.97 14.59 -22.20
C CYS A 295 6.52 14.05 -23.52
N THR A 296 7.84 14.10 -23.71
CA THR A 296 8.50 13.63 -24.94
C THR A 296 8.32 12.12 -25.13
N ARG A 297 8.54 11.32 -24.09
CA ARG A 297 8.38 9.86 -24.16
C ARG A 297 6.92 9.48 -24.42
N LEU A 298 5.98 10.12 -23.73
CA LEU A 298 4.55 9.85 -23.89
C LEU A 298 4.01 10.32 -25.25
N GLY A 299 4.50 11.43 -25.78
CA GLY A 299 4.18 11.92 -27.13
C GLY A 299 4.70 11.02 -28.25
N ARG A 300 5.85 10.35 -28.06
CA ARG A 300 6.34 9.31 -28.99
C ARG A 300 5.51 8.03 -28.90
N TRP A 301 4.90 7.79 -27.76
CA TRP A 301 4.08 6.61 -27.50
C TRP A 301 2.70 6.73 -28.17
N THR A 302 2.08 7.91 -28.18
CA THR A 302 0.88 8.21 -29.01
C THR A 302 1.18 8.15 -30.51
N ALA A 303 2.39 8.53 -30.93
CA ALA A 303 2.80 8.54 -32.34
C ALA A 303 3.18 7.16 -32.91
N LYS A 304 3.36 6.13 -32.06
CA LYS A 304 3.52 4.75 -32.55
C LYS A 304 2.13 4.19 -32.86
N PRO A 305 1.80 3.88 -34.13
CA PRO A 305 0.63 3.07 -34.38
C PRO A 305 0.85 1.73 -33.69
N VAL A 306 -0.08 1.35 -32.82
CA VAL A 306 -0.22 -0.05 -32.41
C VAL A 306 -0.60 -0.79 -33.68
N VAL A 307 0.41 -1.29 -34.40
CA VAL A 307 0.19 -2.24 -35.48
C VAL A 307 -0.25 -3.53 -34.80
N ALA A 308 -1.55 -3.63 -34.56
CA ALA A 308 -2.21 -4.91 -34.42
C ALA A 308 -2.09 -5.60 -35.78
N ALA A 309 -1.04 -6.42 -35.95
CA ALA A 309 -0.94 -7.35 -37.06
C ALA A 309 -0.32 -8.65 -36.56
N ALA A 310 -1.22 -9.54 -36.14
CA ALA A 310 -1.28 -10.92 -36.58
C ALA A 310 -0.11 -11.38 -37.49
N ARG A 311 0.66 -12.34 -36.96
CA ARG A 311 1.27 -13.41 -37.74
C ARG A 311 1.05 -14.69 -36.93
N VAL A 312 -0.18 -15.22 -36.91
CA VAL A 312 -0.66 -16.32 -37.79
C VAL A 312 0.47 -17.25 -38.21
N ALA A 313 0.41 -18.45 -37.60
CA ALA A 313 0.71 -19.76 -38.15
C ALA A 313 1.84 -19.88 -39.18
N ARG A 314 2.95 -20.50 -38.75
CA ARG A 314 3.67 -21.44 -39.63
C ARG A 314 3.14 -22.84 -39.36
N VAL A 315 2.07 -23.18 -40.07
CA VAL A 315 1.88 -24.55 -40.56
C VAL A 315 2.68 -24.61 -41.85
N SER A 316 3.76 -25.39 -41.86
CA SER A 316 4.38 -25.91 -43.07
C SER A 316 4.26 -27.43 -43.03
N LYS A 317 3.19 -27.93 -43.66
CA LYS A 317 3.08 -29.26 -44.31
C LYS A 317 3.74 -29.07 -45.70
N ALA A 318 4.49 -29.97 -46.32
CA ALA A 318 4.71 -31.39 -46.17
C ALA A 318 5.96 -31.80 -46.97
N GLU A 319 6.69 -32.79 -46.48
CA GLU A 319 7.39 -33.85 -47.24
C GLU A 319 7.26 -35.07 -46.30
N GLU A 320 6.22 -35.89 -46.45
CA GLU A 320 6.22 -37.15 -47.21
C GLU A 320 7.41 -38.05 -46.88
N GLU A 321 7.26 -38.89 -45.85
CA GLU A 321 7.76 -40.27 -45.83
C GLU A 321 7.10 -41.06 -44.67
N GLU A 322 6.15 -41.92 -45.02
CA GLU A 322 5.78 -43.15 -44.30
C GLU A 322 5.95 -44.29 -45.34
N PRO A 323 6.11 -45.59 -44.99
CA PRO A 323 5.67 -46.21 -43.74
C PRO A 323 6.59 -47.31 -43.15
N ALA A 324 6.36 -47.68 -41.89
CA ALA A 324 6.47 -49.08 -41.42
C ALA A 324 5.85 -49.26 -40.02
N PHE A 325 4.57 -49.65 -39.99
CA PHE A 325 3.99 -50.45 -38.90
C PHE A 325 4.48 -51.91 -39.07
N PRO A 326 4.58 -52.74 -38.00
CA PRO A 326 3.37 -53.37 -37.49
C PRO A 326 3.30 -53.78 -36.00
N HIS A 327 2.04 -54.02 -35.61
CA HIS A 327 1.52 -54.86 -34.51
C HIS A 327 1.11 -54.20 -33.19
N THR A 328 -0.20 -53.94 -33.11
CA THR A 328 -1.03 -54.17 -31.92
C THR A 328 -1.28 -55.68 -31.73
N PRO A 329 -1.65 -56.10 -30.51
CA PRO A 329 -3.03 -56.55 -30.34
C PRO A 329 -3.76 -56.01 -29.10
N ARG A 330 -5.08 -55.91 -29.27
CA ARG A 330 -6.14 -55.51 -28.34
C ARG A 330 -6.43 -56.51 -27.19
N ALA A 331 -6.97 -56.01 -26.08
CA ALA A 331 -8.22 -56.48 -25.42
C ALA A 331 -8.64 -55.39 -24.38
N ARG A 332 -9.83 -54.76 -24.33
CA ARG A 332 -11.27 -55.11 -24.23
C ARG A 332 -11.77 -55.44 -22.80
N GLY A 333 -12.82 -54.71 -22.37
CA GLY A 333 -13.67 -54.90 -21.16
C GLY A 333 -13.65 -53.64 -20.28
N VAL A 334 -14.63 -52.71 -20.26
CA VAL A 334 -16.06 -52.76 -19.93
C VAL A 334 -16.33 -53.49 -18.61
N GLU A 335 -16.68 -52.73 -17.55
CA GLU A 335 -17.89 -52.95 -16.74
C GLU A 335 -18.10 -51.86 -15.67
N THR A 336 -19.31 -51.30 -15.67
CA THR A 336 -19.98 -50.59 -14.56
C THR A 336 -20.94 -51.59 -13.91
N PRO A 337 -21.15 -51.58 -12.58
CA PRO A 337 -22.50 -51.25 -12.06
C PRO A 337 -22.42 -50.44 -10.73
N ALA A 338 -23.21 -49.37 -10.54
CA ALA A 338 -24.61 -49.33 -10.05
C ALA A 338 -24.82 -49.88 -8.61
N GLY A 339 -25.25 -49.01 -7.69
CA GLY A 339 -25.60 -49.32 -6.29
C GLY A 339 -26.94 -50.06 -6.13
N PRO A 340 -27.44 -50.20 -4.88
CA PRO A 340 -28.66 -49.46 -4.51
C PRO A 340 -28.81 -49.02 -3.03
N VAL A 341 -29.34 -47.80 -2.88
CA VAL A 341 -30.53 -47.34 -2.11
C VAL A 341 -30.81 -47.82 -0.66
N ALA A 342 -31.07 -46.81 0.20
CA ALA A 342 -31.63 -46.77 1.58
C ALA A 342 -33.10 -47.30 1.67
N PRO A 343 -33.98 -47.02 2.68
CA PRO A 343 -33.92 -46.22 3.92
C PRO A 343 -34.69 -46.81 5.14
N THR A 344 -34.63 -46.16 6.32
CA THR A 344 -35.79 -45.87 7.24
C THR A 344 -35.33 -45.12 8.51
N GLY A 345 -35.97 -43.98 8.83
CA GLY A 345 -35.75 -43.16 10.05
C GLY A 345 -36.59 -43.63 11.26
N PRO A 346 -37.17 -42.74 12.08
CA PRO A 346 -36.61 -41.58 12.80
C PRO A 346 -36.88 -41.67 14.34
N ALA A 347 -36.24 -40.84 15.17
CA ALA A 347 -36.77 -40.47 16.52
C ALA A 347 -36.08 -39.22 17.12
N GLN A 348 -36.79 -38.09 17.12
CA GLN A 348 -36.91 -37.17 18.28
C GLN A 348 -38.12 -37.65 19.12
N PRO A 349 -38.41 -37.21 20.37
CA PRO A 349 -38.05 -35.95 21.09
C PRO A 349 -37.50 -36.21 22.53
N VAL A 350 -37.15 -35.25 23.41
CA VAL A 350 -38.06 -34.49 24.31
C VAL A 350 -37.19 -33.56 25.21
N GLU A 351 -37.54 -32.28 25.29
CA GLU A 351 -37.29 -31.38 26.44
C GLU A 351 -38.26 -31.72 27.59
N PRO A 352 -37.86 -31.51 28.85
CA PRO A 352 -38.62 -30.54 29.63
C PRO A 352 -37.76 -29.59 30.46
N ALA A 353 -38.39 -28.45 30.74
CA ALA A 353 -37.95 -27.36 31.58
C ALA A 353 -37.73 -27.73 33.05
N GLU A 354 -36.80 -27.02 33.69
CA GLU A 354 -36.97 -26.32 34.97
C GLU A 354 -36.13 -25.04 34.98
#